data_AF-A0A6G8G211-F1
#
_entry.id   AF-A0A6G8G211-F1
#
_cell.length_a   1.000
_cell.length_b   1.000
_cell.length_c   1.000
_cell.angle_alpha   90.00
_cell.angle_beta   90.00
_cell.angle_gamma   90.00
#
_symmetry.space_group_name_H-M   'P 1'
#
loop_
_entity.id
_entity.type
_entity.pdbx_description
1 polymer ?
#
loop_
_entity_poly.entity_id
_entity_poly.type
_entity_poly.pdbx_seq_one_letter_code
_entity_poly.pdbx_strand_id
1 'polypeptide(L)'
;MCGTDLHLHEGGFFAAFPLTPGHESTGTVREVGAGVTHLVPGRRVAVDNASACGRCPECSRGNHLFCEHFLSLGVNAPGGFAESLLSPAHKVYPADDLPAEVAVLAEPLACAVHGMDVLALRPGADVLVVGAGTTGLLLSQLLLHGGAGRVTVAAPTPFKLELADAYGVDRVVRVTRDAAETARTLAALQPGGFDVTVDVTGAASVVATLPDLTATNGTVFVYGMCDEDARIPLSPYDVFRRQLTVKGRSRRSTAWTARSRCCAPGGCARKGS
;
A
#
# COMPACT_ATOMS: atom_id res chain seq x y z
N MET A 1 -10.47 -6.30 5.74
CA MET A 1 -10.01 -5.98 7.12
C MET A 1 -8.54 -5.68 6.98
N CYS A 2 -8.16 -4.46 7.30
CA CYS A 2 -6.82 -3.92 7.14
C CYS A 2 -6.09 -3.89 8.50
N GLY A 3 -4.76 -3.85 8.49
CA GLY A 3 -3.97 -3.60 9.70
C GLY A 3 -4.37 -2.30 10.40
N THR A 4 -4.79 -1.28 9.65
CA THR A 4 -5.34 -0.03 10.19
C THR A 4 -6.58 -0.27 11.05
N ASP A 5 -7.44 -1.25 10.76
CA ASP A 5 -8.62 -1.53 11.59
C ASP A 5 -8.24 -1.96 13.01
N LEU A 6 -7.06 -2.61 13.18
CA LEU A 6 -6.52 -2.95 14.51
C LEU A 6 -6.03 -1.70 15.26
N HIS A 7 -5.29 -0.81 14.58
CA HIS A 7 -4.87 0.46 15.19
C HIS A 7 -6.07 1.33 15.59
N LEU A 8 -7.15 1.30 14.81
CA LEU A 8 -8.41 1.95 15.18
C LEU A 8 -9.01 1.34 16.44
N HIS A 9 -9.04 0.01 16.54
CA HIS A 9 -9.54 -0.69 17.73
C HIS A 9 -8.80 -0.28 19.02
N GLU A 10 -7.51 0.01 18.92
CA GLU A 10 -6.64 0.47 20.02
C GLU A 10 -6.72 1.99 20.29
N GLY A 11 -7.57 2.72 19.56
CA GLY A 11 -7.78 4.16 19.72
C GLY A 11 -6.75 5.04 18.99
N GLY A 12 -5.89 4.45 18.16
CA GLY A 12 -4.94 5.15 17.33
C GLY A 12 -5.54 5.71 16.03
N PHE A 13 -4.66 6.16 15.13
CA PHE A 13 -5.00 6.52 13.75
C PHE A 13 -6.18 7.50 13.60
N PHE A 14 -6.18 8.59 14.38
CA PHE A 14 -7.17 9.69 14.35
C PHE A 14 -8.65 9.23 14.35
N ALA A 15 -8.92 8.07 14.96
CA ALA A 15 -10.26 7.50 15.08
C ALA A 15 -11.23 8.49 15.77
N ALA A 16 -12.48 8.51 15.31
CA ALA A 16 -13.56 9.25 15.95
C ALA A 16 -14.67 8.28 16.37
N PHE A 17 -14.90 8.12 17.68
CA PHE A 17 -15.88 7.19 18.23
C PHE A 17 -17.20 7.89 18.61
N PRO A 18 -18.37 7.19 18.51
CA PRO A 18 -18.55 5.81 18.05
C PRO A 18 -18.32 5.65 16.54
N LEU A 19 -17.70 4.54 16.14
CA LEU A 19 -17.27 4.26 14.77
C LEU A 19 -17.76 2.88 14.31
N THR A 20 -18.32 2.80 13.11
CA THR A 20 -18.39 1.55 12.33
C THR A 20 -17.11 1.46 11.48
N PRO A 21 -16.18 0.52 11.73
CA PRO A 21 -14.94 0.43 10.95
C PRO A 21 -15.15 -0.18 9.55
N GLY A 22 -14.06 -0.41 8.83
CA GLY A 22 -14.06 -1.04 7.52
C GLY A 22 -13.96 -0.01 6.39
N HIS A 23 -12.77 0.16 5.85
CA HIS A 23 -12.48 1.14 4.79
C HIS A 23 -12.15 0.49 3.43
N GLU A 24 -12.00 -0.83 3.39
CA GLU A 24 -11.83 -1.62 2.17
C GLU A 24 -13.20 -2.22 1.80
N SER A 25 -13.97 -1.53 0.95
CA SER A 25 -15.38 -1.87 0.73
C SER A 25 -15.72 -2.11 -0.74
N THR A 26 -16.45 -3.19 -0.98
CA THR A 26 -17.13 -3.51 -2.23
C THR A 26 -18.59 -3.86 -1.92
N GLY A 27 -19.50 -3.62 -2.87
CA GLY A 27 -20.90 -3.95 -2.68
C GLY A 27 -21.69 -3.84 -3.98
N THR A 28 -23.00 -3.96 -3.87
CA THR A 28 -23.93 -3.76 -4.99
C THR A 28 -24.67 -2.44 -4.78
N VAL A 29 -24.76 -1.61 -5.83
CA VAL A 29 -25.53 -0.36 -5.77
C VAL A 29 -26.99 -0.70 -5.49
N ARG A 30 -27.51 -0.26 -4.34
CA ARG A 30 -28.92 -0.42 -3.98
C ARG A 30 -29.77 0.69 -4.59
N GLU A 31 -29.41 1.93 -4.30
CA GLU A 31 -30.11 3.16 -4.69
C GLU A 31 -29.10 4.25 -5.01
N VAL A 32 -29.50 5.23 -5.82
CA VAL A 32 -28.68 6.39 -6.18
C VAL A 32 -29.48 7.68 -5.99
N GLY A 33 -28.78 8.78 -5.65
CA GLY A 33 -29.43 10.09 -5.53
C GLY A 33 -29.90 10.63 -6.88
N ALA A 34 -30.88 11.55 -6.88
CA ALA A 34 -31.56 12.03 -8.09
C ALA A 34 -30.63 12.63 -9.18
N GLY A 35 -29.45 13.14 -8.79
CA GLY A 35 -28.47 13.72 -9.72
C GLY A 35 -27.39 12.75 -10.22
N VAL A 36 -27.44 11.46 -9.83
CA VAL A 36 -26.42 10.47 -10.16
C VAL A 36 -26.83 9.72 -11.43
N THR A 37 -26.02 9.84 -12.48
CA THR A 37 -26.33 9.24 -13.80
C THR A 37 -25.36 8.12 -14.21
N HIS A 38 -24.18 8.03 -13.60
CA HIS A 38 -23.13 7.09 -13.97
C HIS A 38 -23.13 5.78 -13.18
N LEU A 39 -23.94 5.68 -12.12
CA LEU A 39 -24.10 4.47 -11.32
C LEU A 39 -25.47 3.84 -11.56
N VAL A 40 -25.51 2.52 -11.66
CA VAL A 40 -26.73 1.76 -11.97
C VAL A 40 -27.02 0.81 -10.81
N PRO A 41 -28.22 0.87 -10.18
CA PRO A 41 -28.65 -0.13 -9.21
C PRO A 41 -28.49 -1.57 -9.70
N GLY A 42 -28.11 -2.47 -8.80
CA GLY A 42 -27.81 -3.87 -9.12
C GLY A 42 -26.39 -4.14 -9.61
N ARG A 43 -25.58 -3.10 -9.91
CA ARG A 43 -24.18 -3.30 -10.31
C ARG A 43 -23.23 -3.35 -9.12
N ARG A 44 -22.20 -4.18 -9.25
CA ARG A 44 -21.10 -4.25 -8.28
C ARG A 44 -20.19 -3.05 -8.43
N VAL A 45 -19.76 -2.54 -7.29
CA VAL A 45 -18.90 -1.37 -7.18
C VAL A 45 -17.88 -1.57 -6.08
N ALA A 46 -16.74 -0.90 -6.21
CA ALA A 46 -15.78 -0.72 -5.14
C ALA A 46 -15.74 0.76 -4.71
N VAL A 47 -15.46 1.00 -3.44
CA VAL A 47 -15.65 2.32 -2.81
C VAL A 47 -14.30 2.92 -2.41
N ASP A 48 -14.02 4.13 -2.90
CA ASP A 48 -12.96 5.00 -2.41
C ASP A 48 -13.42 5.63 -1.09
N ASN A 49 -12.84 5.19 0.02
CA ASN A 49 -13.16 5.68 1.35
C ASN A 49 -12.73 7.14 1.60
N ALA A 50 -11.82 7.71 0.81
CA ALA A 50 -11.12 8.95 1.13
C ALA A 50 -11.74 10.17 0.43
N SER A 51 -12.13 11.18 1.20
CA SER A 51 -12.71 12.43 0.70
C SER A 51 -11.96 13.66 1.22
N ALA A 52 -11.51 14.50 0.30
CA ALA A 52 -10.88 15.78 0.60
C ALA A 52 -11.89 16.93 0.42
N CYS A 53 -11.74 18.02 1.17
CA CYS A 53 -12.71 19.11 1.19
C CYS A 53 -12.67 20.03 -0.05
N GLY A 54 -11.62 19.97 -0.86
CA GLY A 54 -11.44 20.77 -2.07
C GLY A 54 -11.17 22.27 -1.85
N ARG A 55 -11.16 22.76 -0.61
CA ARG A 55 -11.10 24.20 -0.29
C ARG A 55 -10.02 24.65 0.69
N CYS A 56 -9.41 23.72 1.44
CA CYS A 56 -8.32 24.06 2.37
C CYS A 56 -7.02 24.35 1.61
N PRO A 57 -6.01 25.01 2.24
CA PRO A 57 -4.74 25.34 1.59
C PRO A 57 -4.07 24.16 0.88
N GLU A 58 -4.07 22.97 1.49
CA GLU A 58 -3.52 21.77 0.88
C GLU A 58 -4.32 21.31 -0.34
N CYS A 59 -5.65 21.35 -0.27
CA CYS A 59 -6.48 21.03 -1.45
C CYS A 59 -6.24 22.00 -2.61
N SER A 60 -6.07 23.29 -2.33
CA SER A 60 -5.78 24.31 -3.35
C SER A 60 -4.40 24.11 -3.99
N ARG A 61 -3.47 23.42 -3.31
CA ARG A 61 -2.16 23.00 -3.84
C ARG A 61 -2.21 21.66 -4.58
N GLY A 62 -3.36 20.99 -4.65
CA GLY A 62 -3.50 19.62 -5.18
C GLY A 62 -3.07 18.53 -4.18
N ASN A 63 -2.70 18.90 -2.95
CA ASN A 63 -2.26 18.00 -1.88
C ASN A 63 -3.46 17.41 -1.13
N HIS A 64 -4.41 16.79 -1.84
CA HIS A 64 -5.65 16.28 -1.26
C HIS A 64 -5.45 15.28 -0.10
N LEU A 65 -4.30 14.60 -0.08
CA LEU A 65 -3.87 13.69 1.00
C LEU A 65 -3.68 14.35 2.36
N PHE A 66 -3.29 15.61 2.34
CA PHE A 66 -2.99 16.42 3.50
C PHE A 66 -4.12 17.41 3.79
N CYS A 67 -5.32 17.12 3.27
CA CYS A 67 -6.51 17.91 3.53
C CYS A 67 -6.75 18.04 5.05
N GLU A 68 -6.86 19.29 5.52
CA GLU A 68 -7.12 19.60 6.93
C GLU A 68 -8.50 19.11 7.42
N HIS A 69 -9.43 18.90 6.48
CA HIS A 69 -10.80 18.42 6.73
C HIS A 69 -11.04 17.06 6.06
N PHE A 70 -10.04 16.18 6.12
CA PHE A 70 -10.08 14.87 5.46
C PHE A 70 -11.10 13.94 6.12
N LEU A 71 -11.93 13.29 5.30
CA LEU A 71 -12.88 12.26 5.72
C LEU A 71 -12.49 10.92 5.12
N SER A 72 -12.56 9.87 5.93
CA SER A 72 -12.30 8.50 5.55
C SER A 72 -13.36 7.58 6.13
N LEU A 73 -14.20 7.01 5.25
CA LEU A 73 -15.18 5.99 5.62
C LEU A 73 -14.44 4.81 6.27
N GLY A 74 -14.93 4.34 7.42
CA GLY A 74 -14.34 3.28 8.21
C GLY A 74 -13.16 3.70 9.10
N VAL A 75 -12.86 4.99 9.21
CA VAL A 75 -11.76 5.54 10.02
C VAL A 75 -12.24 6.68 10.93
N ASN A 76 -12.70 7.78 10.35
CA ASN A 76 -13.26 8.93 11.07
C ASN A 76 -14.68 9.28 10.58
N ALA A 77 -15.29 8.37 9.83
CA ALA A 77 -16.66 8.36 9.36
C ALA A 77 -17.16 6.91 9.28
N PRO A 78 -18.48 6.64 9.30
CA PRO A 78 -19.02 5.28 9.24
C PRO A 78 -18.54 4.50 8.01
N GLY A 79 -18.08 3.27 8.23
CA GLY A 79 -17.49 2.39 7.23
C GLY A 79 -18.36 1.21 6.81
N GLY A 80 -17.73 0.29 6.08
CA GLY A 80 -18.37 -0.83 5.39
C GLY A 80 -18.50 -2.12 6.19
N PHE A 81 -18.14 -2.18 7.48
CA PHE A 81 -18.54 -3.31 8.34
C PHE A 81 -20.01 -3.17 8.75
N ALA A 82 -20.88 -3.05 7.74
CA ALA A 82 -22.31 -2.84 7.83
C ALA A 82 -23.01 -3.45 6.59
N GLU A 83 -24.32 -3.68 6.68
CA GLU A 83 -25.12 -4.18 5.56
C GLU A 83 -25.34 -3.13 4.46
N SER A 84 -25.09 -1.85 4.76
CA SER A 84 -25.22 -0.74 3.81
C SER A 84 -24.24 0.37 4.15
N LEU A 85 -23.70 1.01 3.12
CA LEU A 85 -22.75 2.12 3.23
C LEU A 85 -23.18 3.26 2.29
N LEU A 86 -23.28 4.46 2.84
CA LEU A 86 -23.51 5.68 2.04
C LEU A 86 -22.16 6.27 1.63
N SER A 87 -21.97 6.53 0.34
CA SER A 87 -20.75 7.14 -0.20
C SER A 87 -21.09 8.15 -1.30
N PRO A 88 -20.33 9.25 -1.45
CA PRO A 88 -20.48 10.17 -2.57
C PRO A 88 -20.34 9.42 -3.90
N ALA A 89 -21.24 9.66 -4.86
CA ALA A 89 -21.27 8.88 -6.11
C ALA A 89 -19.96 8.96 -6.94
N HIS A 90 -19.19 10.05 -6.82
CA HIS A 90 -17.89 10.20 -7.48
C HIS A 90 -16.75 9.40 -6.81
N LYS A 91 -17.04 8.75 -5.68
CA LYS A 91 -16.15 7.86 -4.93
C LYS A 91 -16.51 6.40 -5.07
N VAL A 92 -17.47 6.09 -5.93
CA VAL A 92 -17.95 4.74 -6.17
C VAL A 92 -17.62 4.39 -7.61
N TYR A 93 -16.88 3.31 -7.81
CA TYR A 93 -16.37 2.91 -9.11
C TYR A 93 -16.98 1.56 -9.52
N PRO A 94 -17.46 1.41 -10.77
CA PRO A 94 -17.88 0.12 -11.28
C PRO A 94 -16.79 -0.94 -11.14
N ALA A 95 -17.19 -2.13 -10.69
CA ALA A 95 -16.34 -3.30 -10.52
C ALA A 95 -17.14 -4.59 -10.82
N ASP A 96 -18.13 -4.49 -11.70
CA ASP A 96 -19.03 -5.57 -12.12
C ASP A 96 -18.38 -6.59 -13.06
N ASP A 97 -17.19 -6.28 -13.57
CA ASP A 97 -16.32 -7.19 -14.30
C ASP A 97 -15.42 -8.04 -13.39
N LEU A 98 -15.39 -7.78 -12.08
CA LEU A 98 -14.54 -8.47 -11.10
C LEU A 98 -15.37 -9.27 -10.10
N PRO A 99 -14.91 -10.46 -9.66
CA PRO A 99 -15.45 -11.12 -8.46
C PRO A 99 -15.37 -10.20 -7.24
N ALA A 100 -16.28 -10.36 -6.28
CA ALA A 100 -16.34 -9.48 -5.11
C ALA A 100 -15.06 -9.54 -4.27
N GLU A 101 -14.47 -10.74 -4.18
CA GLU A 101 -13.23 -11.03 -3.48
C GLU A 101 -12.02 -10.32 -4.09
N VAL A 102 -12.11 -9.94 -5.37
CA VAL A 102 -11.09 -9.15 -6.08
C VAL A 102 -11.41 -7.66 -5.98
N ALA A 103 -12.69 -7.29 -6.17
CA ALA A 103 -13.14 -5.90 -6.11
C ALA A 103 -12.85 -5.24 -4.74
N VAL A 104 -12.94 -6.00 -3.64
CA VAL A 104 -12.61 -5.50 -2.29
C VAL A 104 -11.15 -5.06 -2.17
N LEU A 105 -10.25 -5.61 -2.99
CA LEU A 105 -8.82 -5.26 -3.00
C LEU A 105 -8.53 -3.95 -3.76
N ALA A 106 -9.54 -3.29 -4.33
CA ALA A 106 -9.34 -2.05 -5.08
C ALA A 106 -8.76 -0.92 -4.19
N GLU A 107 -9.20 -0.80 -2.94
CA GLU A 107 -8.67 0.15 -1.96
C GLU A 107 -7.17 -0.10 -1.69
N PRO A 108 -6.74 -1.30 -1.24
CA PRO A 108 -5.34 -1.56 -0.92
C PRO A 108 -4.45 -1.57 -2.16
N LEU A 109 -4.99 -1.93 -3.34
CA LEU A 109 -4.26 -1.81 -4.59
C LEU A 109 -4.03 -0.34 -4.97
N ALA A 110 -5.03 0.53 -4.85
CA ALA A 110 -4.88 1.94 -5.15
C ALA A 110 -3.88 2.62 -4.20
N CYS A 111 -3.84 2.17 -2.95
CA CYS A 111 -2.79 2.48 -1.98
C CYS A 111 -1.38 2.08 -2.47
N ALA A 112 -1.23 0.85 -3.00
CA ALA A 112 0.04 0.35 -3.53
C ALA A 112 0.46 1.05 -4.83
N VAL A 113 -0.48 1.38 -5.70
CA VAL A 113 -0.23 2.18 -6.93
C VAL A 113 0.30 3.57 -6.57
N HIS A 114 -0.32 4.26 -5.62
CA HIS A 114 0.21 5.53 -5.14
C HIS A 114 1.62 5.37 -4.55
N GLY A 115 1.89 4.27 -3.85
CA GLY A 115 3.23 3.93 -3.38
C GLY A 115 4.25 3.83 -4.53
N MET A 116 3.87 3.22 -5.65
CA MET A 116 4.72 3.15 -6.85
C MET A 116 4.99 4.54 -7.46
N ASP A 117 3.98 5.41 -7.49
CA ASP A 117 4.13 6.78 -8.00
C ASP A 117 5.11 7.58 -7.14
N VAL A 118 5.02 7.46 -5.81
CA VAL A 118 5.94 8.11 -4.86
C VAL A 118 7.36 7.52 -4.96
N LEU A 119 7.46 6.19 -5.04
CA LEU A 119 8.73 5.50 -5.18
C LEU A 119 9.45 5.96 -6.46
N ALA A 120 8.70 6.15 -7.55
CA ALA A 120 9.21 6.48 -8.88
C ALA A 120 10.31 5.49 -9.28
N LEU A 121 9.93 4.20 -9.30
CA LEU A 121 10.86 3.08 -9.50
C LEU A 121 11.67 3.27 -10.78
N ARG A 122 13.00 3.18 -10.65
CA ARG A 122 13.90 3.13 -11.79
C ARG A 122 13.80 1.75 -12.46
N PRO A 123 13.56 1.67 -13.79
CA PRO A 123 13.60 0.39 -14.49
C PRO A 123 14.92 -0.36 -14.26
N GLY A 124 14.85 -1.67 -14.08
CA GLY A 124 15.99 -2.53 -13.80
C GLY A 124 16.46 -2.55 -12.35
N ALA A 125 15.82 -1.81 -11.43
CA ALA A 125 16.23 -1.79 -10.02
C ALA A 125 16.09 -3.16 -9.33
N ASP A 126 17.05 -3.49 -8.47
CA ASP A 126 16.97 -4.62 -7.54
C ASP A 126 16.26 -4.18 -6.24
N VAL A 127 15.12 -4.81 -5.94
CA VAL A 127 14.22 -4.36 -4.87
C VAL A 127 14.10 -5.44 -3.79
N LEU A 128 14.31 -5.04 -2.53
CA LEU A 128 13.99 -5.83 -1.36
C LEU A 128 12.66 -5.35 -0.75
N VAL A 129 11.71 -6.26 -0.56
CA VAL A 129 10.47 -6.03 0.18
C VAL A 129 10.50 -6.84 1.46
N VAL A 130 10.52 -6.18 2.61
CA VAL A 130 10.46 -6.83 3.92
C VAL A 130 9.01 -6.84 4.40
N GLY A 131 8.41 -8.04 4.43
CA GLY A 131 7.03 -8.30 4.78
C GLY A 131 6.21 -8.84 3.61
N ALA A 132 5.47 -9.93 3.84
CA ALA A 132 4.62 -10.60 2.85
C ALA A 132 3.13 -10.54 3.22
N GLY A 133 2.69 -9.45 3.88
CA GLY A 133 1.26 -9.18 4.08
C GLY A 133 0.54 -8.88 2.77
N THR A 134 -0.77 -8.68 2.79
CA THR A 134 -1.59 -8.37 1.60
C THR A 134 -0.94 -7.27 0.76
N THR A 135 -0.54 -6.18 1.40
CA THR A 135 0.08 -5.06 0.71
C THR A 135 1.50 -5.34 0.21
N GLY A 136 2.28 -6.16 0.94
CA GLY A 136 3.59 -6.61 0.47
C GLY A 136 3.48 -7.45 -0.81
N LEU A 137 2.46 -8.31 -0.89
CA LEU A 137 2.18 -9.10 -2.10
C LEU A 137 1.70 -8.21 -3.25
N LEU A 138 0.74 -7.32 -3.02
CA LEU A 138 0.26 -6.36 -4.03
C LEU A 138 1.41 -5.48 -4.55
N LEU A 139 2.24 -4.95 -3.66
CA LEU A 139 3.36 -4.10 -4.04
C LEU A 139 4.42 -4.90 -4.80
N SER A 140 4.70 -6.14 -4.42
CA SER A 140 5.63 -7.02 -5.15
C SER A 140 5.18 -7.23 -6.61
N GLN A 141 3.88 -7.44 -6.84
CA GLN A 141 3.32 -7.52 -8.19
C GLN A 141 3.50 -6.21 -8.95
N LEU A 142 3.19 -5.07 -8.32
CA LEU A 142 3.37 -3.76 -8.94
C LEU A 142 4.83 -3.43 -9.24
N LEU A 143 5.78 -3.88 -8.41
CA LEU A 143 7.22 -3.71 -8.65
C LEU A 143 7.66 -4.51 -9.88
N LEU A 144 7.25 -5.78 -10.00
CA LEU A 144 7.52 -6.62 -11.16
C LEU A 144 6.96 -5.98 -12.45
N HIS A 145 5.70 -5.53 -12.43
CA HIS A 145 5.06 -4.86 -13.58
C HIS A 145 5.57 -3.43 -13.81
N GLY A 146 6.12 -2.79 -12.78
CA GLY A 146 6.73 -1.46 -12.82
C GLY A 146 8.13 -1.44 -13.39
N GLY A 147 8.67 -2.60 -13.78
CA GLY A 147 9.99 -2.72 -14.41
C GLY A 147 11.13 -2.94 -13.43
N ALA A 148 10.88 -3.44 -12.21
CA ALA A 148 11.97 -3.94 -11.36
C ALA A 148 12.78 -5.00 -12.11
N GLY A 149 14.10 -4.94 -11.98
CA GLY A 149 14.99 -5.95 -12.56
C GLY A 149 14.97 -7.25 -11.76
N ARG A 150 14.81 -7.13 -10.44
CA ARG A 150 14.63 -8.25 -9.51
C ARG A 150 13.83 -7.79 -8.29
N VAL A 151 12.94 -8.65 -7.81
CA VAL A 151 12.21 -8.45 -6.55
C VAL A 151 12.54 -9.60 -5.59
N THR A 152 13.04 -9.25 -4.42
CA THR A 152 13.26 -10.17 -3.30
C THR A 152 12.23 -9.89 -2.20
N VAL A 153 11.46 -10.90 -1.80
CA VAL A 153 10.51 -10.78 -0.68
C VAL A 153 11.01 -11.55 0.54
N ALA A 154 11.11 -10.87 1.68
CA ALA A 154 11.56 -11.47 2.94
C ALA A 154 10.43 -11.47 3.98
N ALA A 155 10.11 -12.63 4.56
CA ALA A 155 9.10 -12.74 5.61
C ALA A 155 9.31 -13.99 6.49
N PRO A 156 8.73 -14.04 7.71
CA PRO A 156 8.87 -15.20 8.59
C PRO A 156 7.88 -16.34 8.31
N THR A 157 6.80 -16.08 7.57
CA THR A 157 5.69 -17.03 7.37
C THR A 157 5.82 -17.77 6.04
N PRO A 158 6.06 -19.11 6.04
CA PRO A 158 6.30 -19.88 4.81
C PRO A 158 5.19 -19.79 3.77
N PHE A 159 3.93 -20.01 4.16
CA PHE A 159 2.79 -19.96 3.24
C PHE A 159 2.66 -18.61 2.49
N LYS A 160 3.03 -17.49 3.14
CA LYS A 160 3.00 -16.17 2.48
C LYS A 160 4.13 -16.02 1.45
N LEU A 161 5.27 -16.67 1.68
CA LEU A 161 6.38 -16.71 0.74
C LEU A 161 6.07 -17.65 -0.43
N GLU A 162 5.46 -18.80 -0.17
CA GLU A 162 4.96 -19.70 -1.23
C GLU A 162 4.00 -18.97 -2.17
N LEU A 163 3.13 -18.12 -1.61
CA LEU A 163 2.24 -17.29 -2.41
C LEU A 163 2.99 -16.23 -3.23
N ALA A 164 4.01 -15.58 -2.66
CA ALA A 164 4.85 -14.63 -3.39
C ALA A 164 5.59 -15.31 -4.56
N ASP A 165 6.15 -16.49 -4.31
CA ASP A 165 6.85 -17.32 -5.30
C ASP A 165 5.90 -17.75 -6.43
N ALA A 166 4.69 -18.23 -6.08
CA ALA A 166 3.65 -18.59 -7.03
C ALA A 166 3.19 -17.41 -7.91
N TYR A 167 3.34 -16.17 -7.43
CA TYR A 167 3.07 -14.95 -8.19
C TYR A 167 4.31 -14.37 -8.90
N GLY A 168 5.38 -15.15 -9.04
CA GLY A 168 6.51 -14.82 -9.90
C GLY A 168 7.50 -13.81 -9.33
N VAL A 169 7.56 -13.66 -8.00
CA VAL A 169 8.65 -12.97 -7.32
C VAL A 169 9.97 -13.71 -7.59
N ASP A 170 11.03 -12.99 -7.95
CA ASP A 170 12.31 -13.61 -8.38
C ASP A 170 13.03 -14.37 -7.25
N ARG A 171 12.84 -13.93 -5.99
CA ARG A 171 13.44 -14.57 -4.83
C ARG A 171 12.59 -14.39 -3.58
N VAL A 172 12.33 -15.48 -2.88
CA VAL A 172 11.71 -15.47 -1.55
C VAL A 172 12.71 -15.88 -0.49
N VAL A 173 12.73 -15.17 0.64
CA VAL A 173 13.68 -15.39 1.74
C VAL A 173 12.92 -15.56 3.04
N ARG A 174 13.04 -16.74 3.64
CA ARG A 174 12.52 -16.97 4.99
C ARG A 174 13.46 -16.32 5.99
N VAL A 175 12.92 -15.41 6.79
CA VAL A 175 13.65 -14.68 7.83
C VAL A 175 13.00 -14.89 9.19
N THR A 176 13.59 -14.38 10.27
CA THR A 176 13.01 -14.45 11.62
C THR A 176 12.28 -13.15 11.94
N ARG A 177 11.70 -13.04 13.15
CA ARG A 177 11.17 -11.75 13.64
C ARG A 177 12.25 -10.90 14.31
N ASP A 178 13.47 -11.42 14.45
CA ASP A 178 14.62 -10.66 14.90
C ASP A 178 15.13 -9.82 13.72
N ALA A 179 15.02 -8.50 13.84
CA ALA A 179 15.40 -7.57 12.78
C ALA A 179 16.91 -7.60 12.49
N ALA A 180 17.75 -7.81 13.51
CA ALA A 180 19.20 -7.83 13.33
C ALA A 180 19.66 -9.13 12.65
N GLU A 181 19.08 -10.26 13.01
CA GLU A 181 19.32 -11.54 12.32
C GLU A 181 18.82 -11.50 10.87
N THR A 182 17.63 -10.95 10.66
CA THR A 182 17.05 -10.71 9.34
C THR A 182 17.98 -9.86 8.47
N ALA A 183 18.47 -8.73 9.01
CA ALA A 183 19.39 -7.86 8.30
C ALA A 183 20.71 -8.56 7.94
N ARG A 184 21.30 -9.33 8.86
CA ARG A 184 22.52 -10.12 8.56
C ARG A 184 22.29 -11.11 7.42
N THR A 185 21.16 -11.82 7.44
CA THR A 185 20.78 -12.77 6.40
C THR A 185 20.64 -12.07 5.04
N LEU A 186 19.97 -10.93 5.00
CA LEU A 186 19.72 -10.17 3.76
C LEU A 186 20.99 -9.48 3.23
N ALA A 187 21.87 -9.01 4.11
CA ALA A 187 23.15 -8.43 3.74
C ALA A 187 24.09 -9.50 3.13
N ALA A 188 24.13 -10.71 3.69
CA ALA A 188 24.89 -11.82 3.12
C ALA A 188 24.38 -12.24 1.73
N LEU A 189 23.07 -12.10 1.50
CA LEU A 189 22.43 -12.42 0.23
C LEU A 189 22.76 -11.40 -0.88
N GLN A 190 22.92 -10.13 -0.51
CA GLN A 190 23.25 -9.04 -1.42
C GLN A 190 24.28 -8.08 -0.78
N PRO A 191 25.58 -8.41 -0.81
CA PRO A 191 26.62 -7.61 -0.16
C PRO A 191 26.74 -6.17 -0.69
N GLY A 192 26.30 -5.91 -1.93
CA GLY A 192 26.28 -4.57 -2.53
C GLY A 192 25.07 -3.71 -2.13
N GLY A 193 24.12 -4.29 -1.39
CA GLY A 193 22.82 -3.69 -1.09
C GLY A 193 21.84 -3.74 -2.27
N PHE A 194 20.58 -3.44 -1.98
CA PHE A 194 19.49 -3.34 -2.95
C PHE A 194 19.30 -1.91 -3.41
N ASP A 195 19.02 -1.66 -4.70
CA ASP A 195 18.73 -0.32 -5.20
C ASP A 195 17.55 0.33 -4.44
N VAL A 196 16.57 -0.49 -4.06
CA VAL A 196 15.43 -0.07 -3.24
C VAL A 196 15.19 -1.10 -2.14
N THR A 197 15.05 -0.63 -0.90
CA THR A 197 14.56 -1.45 0.22
C THR A 197 13.23 -0.89 0.69
N VAL A 198 12.23 -1.76 0.87
CA VAL A 198 10.87 -1.37 1.23
C VAL A 198 10.46 -2.04 2.53
N ASP A 199 10.08 -1.24 3.53
CA ASP A 199 9.36 -1.75 4.71
C ASP A 199 7.87 -1.80 4.41
N VAL A 200 7.27 -3.00 4.50
CA VAL A 200 5.81 -3.18 4.53
C VAL A 200 5.37 -3.89 5.82
N THR A 201 6.23 -3.92 6.84
CA THR A 201 5.93 -4.52 8.15
C THR A 201 5.31 -3.53 9.12
N GLY A 202 5.67 -2.24 9.02
CA GLY A 202 5.31 -1.24 10.03
C GLY A 202 6.13 -1.36 11.32
N ALA A 203 7.15 -2.22 11.38
CA ALA A 203 7.99 -2.36 12.56
C ALA A 203 9.21 -1.43 12.48
N ALA A 204 9.34 -0.50 13.44
CA ALA A 204 10.48 0.42 13.51
C ALA A 204 11.84 -0.31 13.57
N SER A 205 11.89 -1.49 14.19
CA SER A 205 13.08 -2.33 14.23
C SER A 205 13.51 -2.83 12.85
N VAL A 206 12.56 -3.07 11.93
CA VAL A 206 12.84 -3.43 10.53
C VAL A 206 13.28 -2.20 9.75
N VAL A 207 12.57 -1.07 9.90
CA VAL A 207 12.93 0.18 9.21
C VAL A 207 14.34 0.63 9.54
N ALA A 208 14.77 0.47 10.80
CA ALA A 208 16.11 0.83 11.27
C ALA A 208 17.24 0.06 10.57
N THR A 209 16.99 -1.12 10.01
CA THR A 209 18.03 -1.93 9.34
C THR A 209 18.10 -1.70 7.82
N LEU A 210 17.06 -1.11 7.22
CA LEU A 210 16.97 -0.91 5.78
C LEU A 210 18.10 -0.05 5.19
N PRO A 211 18.57 1.03 5.84
CA PRO A 211 19.70 1.81 5.32
C PRO A 211 20.95 0.96 5.08
N ASP A 212 21.25 0.00 5.94
CA ASP A 212 22.43 -0.88 5.79
C ASP A 212 22.26 -1.89 4.66
N LEU A 213 21.02 -2.21 4.29
CA LEU A 213 20.67 -3.11 3.19
C LEU A 213 20.52 -2.39 1.84
N THR A 214 20.55 -1.06 1.83
CA THR A 214 20.34 -0.26 0.61
C THR A 214 21.67 -0.11 -0.16
N ALA A 215 21.66 0.00 -1.48
CA ALA A 215 22.86 0.29 -2.24
C ALA A 215 23.26 1.78 -2.10
N THR A 216 24.50 2.12 -2.50
CA THR A 216 24.88 3.53 -2.70
C THR A 216 23.99 4.13 -3.79
N ASN A 217 23.53 5.36 -3.60
CA ASN A 217 22.54 6.04 -4.44
C ASN A 217 21.18 5.32 -4.49
N GLY A 218 20.89 4.47 -3.49
CA GLY A 218 19.65 3.72 -3.37
C GLY A 218 18.56 4.44 -2.55
N THR A 219 17.39 3.82 -2.49
CA THR A 219 16.20 4.37 -1.81
C THR A 219 15.71 3.45 -0.68
N VAL A 220 15.58 4.01 0.51
CA VAL A 220 14.81 3.41 1.62
C VAL A 220 13.37 3.90 1.52
N PHE A 221 12.43 2.98 1.34
CA PHE A 221 11.01 3.28 1.20
C PHE A 221 10.20 2.77 2.40
N VAL A 222 9.77 3.69 3.24
CA VAL A 222 8.93 3.41 4.41
C VAL A 222 7.48 3.42 3.96
N TYR A 223 6.93 2.23 3.75
CA TYR A 223 5.55 2.03 3.30
C TYR A 223 4.64 1.55 4.43
N GLY A 224 5.15 0.68 5.30
CA GLY A 224 4.47 0.22 6.50
C GLY A 224 4.24 1.36 7.50
N MET A 225 3.13 1.28 8.22
CA MET A 225 2.79 2.25 9.26
C MET A 225 3.40 1.81 10.58
N CYS A 226 4.40 2.55 11.05
CA CYS A 226 4.89 2.42 12.42
C CYS A 226 4.00 3.17 13.41
N ASP A 227 4.16 2.87 14.69
CA ASP A 227 3.54 3.63 15.78
C ASP A 227 4.00 5.10 15.74
N GLU A 228 3.12 6.02 16.18
CA GLU A 228 3.30 7.47 16.04
C GLU A 228 4.53 8.00 16.80
N ASP A 229 4.82 7.42 17.96
CA ASP A 229 5.95 7.77 18.81
C ASP A 229 7.23 6.99 18.45
N ALA A 230 7.16 6.03 17.53
CA ALA A 230 8.31 5.24 17.13
C ALA A 230 9.41 6.12 16.52
N ARG A 231 10.66 5.86 16.92
CA ARG A 231 11.85 6.53 16.39
C ARG A 231 12.88 5.48 16.00
N ILE A 232 13.61 5.77 14.93
CA ILE A 232 14.74 4.95 14.48
C ILE A 232 16.01 5.79 14.50
N PRO A 233 17.16 5.19 14.82
CA PRO A 233 18.45 5.81 14.54
C PRO A 233 18.68 5.83 13.02
N LEU A 234 19.02 7.00 12.48
CA LEU A 234 19.44 7.16 11.08
C LEU A 234 20.69 8.02 11.06
N SER A 235 21.79 7.50 10.49
CA SER A 235 23.05 8.24 10.40
C SER A 235 23.00 9.30 9.30
N PRO A 236 23.03 10.61 9.61
CA PRO A 236 23.01 11.65 8.58
C PRO A 236 24.27 11.62 7.71
N TYR A 237 25.41 11.24 8.31
CA TYR A 237 26.66 11.06 7.57
C TYR A 237 26.55 9.93 6.54
N ASP A 238 25.84 8.86 6.87
CA ASP A 238 25.66 7.75 5.96
C ASP A 238 24.71 8.11 4.80
N VAL A 239 23.61 8.80 5.10
CA VAL A 239 22.70 9.37 4.09
C VAL A 239 23.46 10.28 3.13
N PHE A 240 24.34 11.16 3.64
CA PHE A 240 25.17 12.03 2.83
C PHE A 240 26.19 11.26 1.97
N ARG A 241 27.03 10.43 2.59
CA ARG A 241 28.17 9.79 1.91
C ARG A 241 27.75 8.77 0.86
N ARG A 242 26.62 8.09 1.07
CA ARG A 242 26.05 7.09 0.14
C ARG A 242 24.96 7.68 -0.73
N GLN A 243 24.63 8.96 -0.58
CA GLN A 243 23.55 9.62 -1.31
C GLN A 243 22.22 8.84 -1.20
N LEU A 244 21.88 8.41 0.00
CA LEU A 244 20.64 7.66 0.23
C LEU A 244 19.43 8.59 0.09
N THR A 245 18.36 8.08 -0.50
CA THR A 245 17.05 8.72 -0.48
C THR A 245 16.14 7.99 0.50
N VAL A 246 15.55 8.71 1.46
CA VAL A 246 14.52 8.15 2.35
C VAL A 246 13.17 8.72 1.93
N LYS A 247 12.25 7.85 1.50
CA LYS A 247 10.89 8.22 1.10
C LYS A 247 9.88 7.58 2.02
N GLY A 248 8.86 8.34 2.40
CA GLY A 248 7.68 7.82 3.09
C GLY A 248 6.48 7.86 2.15
N ARG A 249 5.59 6.87 2.27
CA ARG A 249 4.26 6.92 1.67
C ARG A 249 3.25 7.31 2.74
N SER A 250 2.42 8.33 2.46
CA SER A 250 1.27 8.67 3.30
C SER A 250 -0.04 8.44 2.55
N ARG A 251 -0.96 7.66 3.14
CA ARG A 251 -2.36 7.48 2.66
C ARG A 251 -2.43 7.23 1.12
N ARG A 252 -3.59 7.40 0.47
CA ARG A 252 -3.78 7.22 -0.99
C ARG A 252 -4.18 8.52 -1.67
N SER A 253 -3.46 9.01 -2.71
CA SER A 253 -3.99 10.03 -3.62
C SER A 253 -4.64 9.42 -4.86
N THR A 254 -5.85 9.87 -5.24
CA THR A 254 -6.52 9.88 -6.58
C THR A 254 -6.37 8.69 -7.57
N ALA A 255 -5.73 7.57 -7.22
CA ALA A 255 -5.26 6.53 -8.13
C ALA A 255 -6.34 5.60 -8.73
N TRP A 256 -7.62 5.83 -8.45
CA TRP A 256 -8.70 4.98 -8.95
C TRP A 256 -8.93 5.10 -10.46
N THR A 257 -8.71 6.28 -11.05
CA THR A 257 -9.06 6.56 -12.44
C THR A 257 -7.99 6.15 -13.46
N ALA A 258 -6.72 6.04 -13.06
CA ALA A 258 -5.63 5.81 -14.02
C ALA A 258 -5.28 4.32 -14.25
N ARG A 259 -5.55 3.41 -13.30
CA ARG A 259 -5.08 2.01 -13.37
C ARG A 259 -6.05 0.95 -12.84
N SER A 260 -7.35 1.21 -12.86
CA SER A 260 -8.38 0.18 -12.59
C SER A 260 -8.27 -1.05 -13.51
N ARG A 261 -7.50 -0.97 -14.61
CA ARG A 261 -7.18 -2.09 -15.50
C ARG A 261 -6.17 -3.11 -14.95
N CYS A 262 -5.46 -2.83 -13.85
CA CYS A 262 -4.53 -3.81 -13.26
C CYS A 262 -5.24 -5.04 -12.68
N CYS A 263 -6.49 -4.90 -12.23
CA CYS A 263 -7.29 -6.02 -11.70
C CYS A 263 -7.94 -6.90 -12.79
N ALA A 264 -7.95 -6.47 -14.05
CA ALA A 264 -8.63 -7.20 -15.12
C ALA A 264 -7.88 -8.51 -15.47
N PRO A 265 -8.59 -9.59 -15.85
CA PRO A 265 -7.96 -10.83 -16.31
C PRO A 265 -7.00 -10.54 -17.47
N GLY A 266 -5.70 -10.79 -17.27
CA GLY A 266 -4.64 -10.50 -18.25
C GLY A 266 -3.85 -9.21 -18.01
N GLY A 267 -4.22 -8.37 -17.04
CA GLY A 267 -3.44 -7.19 -16.65
C GLY A 267 -2.11 -7.53 -15.95
N CYS A 268 -2.07 -8.66 -15.25
CA CYS A 268 -0.87 -9.19 -14.58
C CYS A 268 -0.33 -10.50 -15.19
N ALA A 269 -0.97 -11.05 -16.22
CA ALA A 269 -0.60 -12.37 -16.76
C ALA A 269 -0.14 -12.28 -18.22
N ARG A 270 1.19 -12.27 -18.40
CA ARG A 270 1.99 -13.01 -19.42
C ARG A 270 3.35 -12.31 -19.58
N LYS A 271 4.38 -12.78 -18.85
CA LYS A 271 5.71 -12.87 -19.47
C LYS A 271 5.61 -14.04 -20.45
N GLY A 272 5.68 -13.74 -21.74
CA GLY A 272 5.52 -14.71 -22.81
C GLY A 272 6.62 -15.77 -22.84
N SER A 273 6.24 -16.93 -23.38
CA SER A 273 7.00 -17.91 -24.17
C SER A 273 8.53 -17.85 -24.12
#